data_AF-A0A433PQP6-F1
#
_entry.id   AF-A0A433PQP6-F1
#
_cell.length_a   1.000
_cell.length_b   1.000
_cell.length_c   1.000
_cell.angle_alpha   90.00
_cell.angle_beta   90.00
_cell.angle_gamma   90.00
#
_symmetry.space_group_name_H-M   'P 1'
#
loop_
_entity.id
_entity.type
_entity.pdbx_description
1 polymer ?
#
loop_
_entity_poly.entity_id
_entity_poly.type
_entity_poly.pdbx_seq_one_letter_code
_entity_poly.pdbx_strand_id
1 'polypeptide(L)'
;MYLDGHLGSRDDFLGTLRNKIHLSTDADMYVKYATGSGKDNQFDIDDEDDFKIFVEYLDSKDGADIKLVVETQCQTVTGNEDEVGI
;
A
#
# COMPACT_ATOMS: atom_id res chain seq x y z
N MET A 1 -3.58 -16.46 12.15
CA MET A 1 -2.17 -16.15 11.84
C MET A 1 -1.87 -14.84 12.54
N TYR A 2 -1.12 -14.89 13.63
CA TYR A 2 -0.74 -13.69 14.38
C TYR A 2 0.36 -12.98 13.59
N LEU A 3 0.19 -11.67 13.35
CA LEU A 3 1.29 -10.80 12.93
C LEU A 3 2.20 -10.69 14.15
N ASP A 4 3.16 -11.59 14.23
CA ASP A 4 4.07 -11.70 15.37
C ASP A 4 5.03 -10.50 15.36
N GLY A 5 4.87 -9.62 16.35
CA GLY A 5 5.97 -8.87 16.94
C GLY A 5 6.30 -7.52 16.32
N HIS A 6 6.64 -7.42 15.04
CA HIS A 6 7.01 -6.15 14.39
C HIS A 6 6.72 -6.29 12.90
N LEU A 7 6.12 -5.28 12.28
CA LEU A 7 5.83 -5.26 10.84
C LEU A 7 7.09 -5.34 9.93
N GLY A 8 8.27 -5.48 10.52
CA GLY A 8 9.56 -5.44 9.83
C GLY A 8 9.95 -4.00 9.50
N SER A 9 10.81 -3.85 8.50
CA SER A 9 11.02 -2.55 7.85
C SER A 9 9.80 -2.16 7.00
N ARG A 10 9.72 -0.89 6.58
CA ARG A 10 8.70 -0.46 5.62
C ARG A 10 8.73 -1.31 4.36
N ASP A 11 9.92 -1.62 3.84
CA ASP A 11 10.09 -2.43 2.64
C ASP A 11 9.57 -3.87 2.82
N ASP A 12 9.80 -4.48 3.98
CA ASP A 12 9.27 -5.82 4.30
C ASP A 12 7.74 -5.81 4.37
N PHE A 13 7.18 -4.78 5.01
CA PHE A 13 5.73 -4.58 5.11
C PHE A 13 5.11 -4.40 3.72
N LEU A 14 5.65 -3.48 2.91
CA LEU A 14 5.16 -3.20 1.56
C LEU A 14 5.34 -4.41 0.64
N GLY A 15 6.48 -5.12 0.74
CA GLY A 15 6.73 -6.36 -0.01
C GLY A 15 5.74 -7.46 0.33
N THR A 16 5.44 -7.64 1.62
CA THR A 16 4.43 -8.59 2.09
C THR A 16 3.04 -8.21 1.60
N LEU A 17 2.66 -6.94 1.70
CA LEU A 17 1.37 -6.43 1.25
C LEU A 17 1.19 -6.62 -0.26
N ARG A 18 2.21 -6.26 -1.05
CA ARG A 18 2.25 -6.43 -2.51
C ARG A 18 2.01 -7.89 -2.90
N ASN A 19 2.70 -8.83 -2.26
CA ASN A 19 2.52 -10.26 -2.51
C ASN A 19 1.09 -10.71 -2.16
N LYS A 20 0.54 -10.23 -1.04
CA LYS A 20 -0.80 -10.58 -0.56
C LYS A 20 -1.92 -10.14 -1.50
N ILE A 21 -1.76 -8.98 -2.16
CA ILE A 21 -2.70 -8.47 -3.16
C ILE A 21 -2.39 -8.94 -4.59
N HIS A 22 -1.37 -9.79 -4.77
CA HIS A 22 -0.91 -10.29 -6.07
C HIS A 22 -0.57 -9.16 -7.07
N LEU A 23 -0.02 -8.05 -6.57
CA LEU A 23 0.39 -6.94 -7.41
C LEU A 23 1.78 -7.22 -8.00
N SER A 24 1.94 -6.91 -9.30
CA SER A 24 3.23 -7.08 -9.99
C SER A 24 4.34 -6.27 -9.34
N THR A 25 5.57 -6.76 -9.41
CA THR A 25 6.77 -6.05 -8.91
C THR A 25 7.02 -4.73 -9.63
N ASP A 26 6.59 -4.65 -10.89
CA ASP A 26 6.76 -3.48 -11.77
C ASP A 26 5.63 -2.44 -11.63
N ALA A 27 4.59 -2.74 -10.83
CA ALA A 27 3.48 -1.83 -10.63
C ALA A 27 3.73 -0.90 -9.45
N ASP A 28 3.53 0.41 -9.66
CA ASP A 28 3.55 1.38 -8.58
C ASP A 28 2.47 1.08 -7.55
N MET A 29 2.83 1.19 -6.27
CA MET A 29 1.96 0.90 -5.14
C MET A 29 2.06 2.03 -4.13
N TYR A 30 0.95 2.71 -3.89
CA TYR A 30 0.80 3.72 -2.87
C TYR A 30 -0.12 3.18 -1.78
N VAL A 31 0.29 3.29 -0.53
CA VAL A 31 -0.42 2.69 0.60
C VAL A 31 -0.79 3.79 1.57
N LYS A 32 -2.07 3.82 1.95
CA LYS A 32 -2.62 4.72 2.94
C LYS A 32 -3.29 3.92 4.05
N TYR A 33 -3.28 4.44 5.27
CA TYR A 33 -4.09 3.90 6.36
C TYR A 33 -5.22 4.86 6.72
N ALA A 34 -6.41 4.32 7.01
CA ALA A 34 -7.57 5.11 7.37
C ALA A 34 -7.75 5.13 8.89
N THR A 35 -7.79 6.33 9.49
CA THR A 35 -7.99 6.49 10.93
C THR A 35 -9.46 6.67 11.33
N GLY A 36 -10.34 6.81 10.34
CA GLY A 36 -11.77 7.02 10.48
C GLY A 36 -12.48 6.89 9.13
N SER A 37 -13.76 7.24 9.09
CA SER A 37 -14.56 7.21 7.86
C SER A 37 -14.28 8.44 6.99
N GLY A 38 -14.23 8.25 5.67
CA GLY A 38 -14.01 9.35 4.70
C GLY A 38 -12.57 9.44 4.21
N LYS A 39 -12.35 10.27 3.17
CA LYS A 39 -11.04 10.45 2.54
C LYS A 39 -10.11 11.33 3.36
N ASP A 40 -10.65 12.29 4.11
CA ASP A 40 -9.86 13.21 4.95
C ASP A 40 -9.19 12.53 6.15
N ASN A 41 -9.54 11.27 6.42
CA ASN A 41 -8.96 10.46 7.47
C ASN A 41 -7.97 9.41 6.92
N GLN A 42 -7.45 9.60 5.70
CA GLN A 42 -6.47 8.71 5.09
C GLN A 42 -5.10 9.38 5.06
N PHE A 43 -4.08 8.64 5.48
CA PHE A 43 -2.71 9.12 5.61
C PHE A 43 -1.77 8.20 4.85
N ASP A 44 -0.86 8.79 4.08
CA ASP A 44 0.12 8.09 3.26
C ASP A 44 1.19 7.38 4.09
N ILE A 45 1.80 6.35 3.50
CA ILE A 45 2.95 5.60 4.04
C ILE A 45 4.09 5.68 3.01
N ASP A 46 4.56 6.90 2.76
CA ASP A 46 5.46 7.19 1.64
C ASP A 46 6.94 7.08 2.04
N ASP A 47 7.26 7.27 3.31
CA ASP A 47 8.61 7.13 3.85
C ASP A 47 8.68 6.40 5.20
N GLU A 48 9.90 6.28 5.73
CA GLU A 48 10.17 5.61 7.01
C GLU A 48 9.58 6.33 8.22
N ASP A 49 9.41 7.65 8.16
CA ASP A 49 8.83 8.41 9.28
C ASP A 49 7.30 8.26 9.28
N ASP A 50 6.66 8.26 8.11
CA ASP A 50 5.25 7.90 7.97
C ASP A 50 4.97 6.46 8.44
N PHE A 51 5.87 5.53 8.09
CA PHE A 51 5.74 4.15 8.53
C PHE A 51 5.84 4.00 10.05
N LYS A 52 6.72 4.77 10.72
CA LYS A 52 6.77 4.81 12.19
C LYS A 52 5.46 5.31 12.78
N ILE A 53 4.90 6.40 12.24
CA ILE A 53 3.61 6.94 12.70
C ILE A 53 2.49 5.90 12.53
N PHE A 54 2.48 5.16 11.42
CA PHE A 54 1.55 4.07 11.19
C PHE A 54 1.70 2.94 12.23
N VAL A 55 2.92 2.53 12.56
CA VAL A 55 3.20 1.51 13.59
C VAL A 55 2.73 2.00 14.96
N GLU A 56 3.07 3.23 15.35
CA GLU A 56 2.59 3.83 16.61
C GLU A 56 1.05 3.90 16.66
N TYR A 57 0.42 4.22 15.52
CA TYR A 57 -1.03 4.23 15.40
C TYR A 57 -1.62 2.83 15.58
N LEU A 58 -1.03 1.79 14.99
CA LEU A 58 -1.46 0.39 15.19
C LEU A 58 -1.37 -0.03 16.65
N ASP A 59 -0.26 0.29 17.31
CA ASP A 59 -0.04 -0.03 18.72
C ASP A 59 -1.06 0.68 19.62
N SER A 60 -1.45 1.91 19.26
CA SER A 60 -2.49 2.67 19.99
C SER A 60 -3.90 2.08 19.88
N LYS A 61 -4.12 1.11 18.98
CA LYS A 61 -5.44 0.56 18.66
C LYS A 61 -5.73 -0.79 19.30
N ASP A 62 -4.82 -1.30 20.14
CA ASP A 62 -5.00 -2.49 20.99
C ASP A 62 -5.66 -3.67 20.23
N GLY A 63 -5.09 -4.00 19.07
CA GLY A 63 -5.55 -5.12 18.24
C GLY A 63 -6.81 -4.87 17.41
N ALA A 64 -7.27 -3.62 17.27
CA ALA A 64 -8.36 -3.31 16.35
C ALA A 64 -7.94 -3.46 14.88
N ASP A 65 -8.91 -3.82 14.03
CA ASP A 65 -8.71 -3.90 12.59
C ASP A 65 -8.45 -2.50 11.99
N ILE A 66 -7.32 -2.35 11.30
CA ILE A 66 -6.99 -1.13 10.55
C ILE A 66 -7.26 -1.34 9.07
N LYS A 67 -7.90 -0.33 8.47
CA LYS A 67 -8.16 -0.32 7.04
C LYS A 67 -6.97 0.29 6.29
N LEU A 68 -6.42 -0.49 5.38
CA LEU A 68 -5.46 -0.03 4.39
C LEU A 68 -6.16 0.25 3.07
N VAL A 69 -5.75 1.33 2.41
CA VAL A 69 -6.14 1.68 1.04
C VAL A 69 -4.89 1.55 0.19
N VAL A 70 -4.95 0.71 -0.83
CA VAL A 70 -3.87 0.55 -1.80
C VAL A 70 -4.31 1.15 -3.11
N GLU A 71 -3.54 2.12 -3.59
CA GLU A 71 -3.73 2.76 -4.88
C GLU A 71 -2.60 2.30 -5.81
N THR A 72 -2.98 1.83 -6.99
CA THR A 72 -2.04 1.44 -8.05
C THR A 72 -2.19 2.41 -9.20
N GLN A 73 -1.09 2.92 -9.74
CA GLN A 73 -1.18 3.63 -11.02
C GLN A 73 -1.42 2.59 -12.12
N CYS A 74 -2.60 2.64 -12.75
CA CYS A 74 -2.79 1.98 -14.03
C CYS A 74 -1.95 2.74 -15.05
N GLN A 75 -0.86 2.15 -15.51
CA GLN A 75 -0.22 2.62 -16.74
C GLN A 75 -1.22 2.44 -17.88
N THR A 76 -1.72 3.55 -18.43
CA THR A 76 -2.45 3.54 -19.69
C THR A 76 -1.45 3.13 -20.77
N VAL A 77 -1.49 1.87 -21.21
CA VAL A 77 -0.79 1.46 -22.41
C VAL A 77 -1.56 2.03 -23.59
N THR A 78 -1.16 3.20 -24.08
CA THR A 78 -1.58 3.66 -25.40
C THR A 78 -0.84 2.78 -26.41
N GLY A 79 -1.51 1.73 -26.89
CA GLY A 79 -0.99 0.97 -28.03
C GLY A 79 -0.94 1.89 -29.23
N ASN A 80 0.25 2.22 -29.70
CA ASN A 80 0.38 2.72 -31.07
C ASN A 80 -0.09 1.59 -31.98
N GLU A 81 -1.17 1.83 -32.73
CA GLU A 81 -1.48 1.06 -33.92
C GLU A 81 -0.39 1.35 -34.96
N ASP A 82 0.80 0.77 -34.79
CA ASP A 82 1.82 0.75 -35.84
C ASP A 82 1.42 -0.31 -36.88
N GLU A 83 0.99 0.21 -38.04
CA GLU A 83 1.18 -0.31 -39.39
C GLU A 83 0.80 -1.78 -39.66
N VAL A 84 -0.45 -2.01 -40.07
CA VAL A 84 -0.72 -3.09 -41.02
C VAL A 84 -0.65 -2.51 -42.42
N GLY A 85 0.57 -2.43 -42.95
CA GLY A 85 0.78 -2.32 -44.38
C GLY A 85 0.40 -3.63 -45.06
N ILE A 86 -0.69 -3.61 -45.85
CA ILE A 86 -0.85 -4.40 -47.08
C ILE A 86 -1.68 -3.58 -48.07
#